data_AF-A0A973QVD9-F1
#
_entry.id   AF-A0A973QVD9-F1
#
_cell.length_a   1.000
_cell.length_b   1.000
_cell.length_c   1.000
_cell.angle_alpha   90.00
_cell.angle_beta   90.00
_cell.angle_gamma   90.00
#
_symmetry.space_group_name_H-M   'P 1'
#
loop_
_entity.id
_entity.type
_entity.pdbx_description
1 polymer ?
#
loop_
_entity_poly.entity_id
_entity_poly.type
_entity_poly.pdbx_seq_one_letter_code
_entity_poly.pdbx_strand_id
1 'polypeptide(L)'
;LRARLAAGHPSFAHRMRQAGIVAGADEYVREWGPARQVLSVLAAGPWAFPARLAQAVDALRPLVRERLGGNPEAWAVTAQLLPTFAGTVPELVTTAGAIA
;
A
#
# COMPACT_ATOMS: atom_id res chain seq x y z
N LEU A 1 29.67 -0.30 -2.67
CA LEU A 1 29.17 -1.42 -1.82
C LEU A 1 27.65 -1.59 -1.85
N ARG A 2 26.82 -0.53 -1.72
CA ARG A 2 25.34 -0.63 -1.79
C ARG A 2 24.77 -1.22 -3.09
N ALA A 3 25.36 -0.89 -4.25
CA ALA A 3 24.86 -1.35 -5.56
C ALA A 3 25.06 -2.86 -5.83
N ARG A 4 25.97 -3.52 -5.10
CA ARG A 4 26.36 -4.92 -5.35
C ARG A 4 25.60 -5.93 -4.48
N LEU A 5 24.95 -5.47 -3.42
CA LEU A 5 24.01 -6.26 -2.60
C LEU A 5 22.55 -6.13 -3.10
N ALA A 6 22.29 -5.18 -3.99
CA ALA A 6 20.97 -4.89 -4.54
C ALA A 6 20.61 -5.72 -5.79
N ALA A 7 21.42 -6.71 -6.17
CA ALA A 7 21.10 -7.63 -7.26
C ALA A 7 20.02 -8.62 -6.80
N GLY A 8 18.78 -8.14 -6.69
CA GLY A 8 17.54 -8.85 -7.04
C GLY A 8 17.27 -10.23 -6.44
N HIS A 9 17.94 -10.66 -5.37
CA HIS A 9 17.71 -12.01 -4.86
C HIS A 9 16.43 -12.07 -4.01
N PRO A 10 15.42 -12.91 -4.36
CA PRO A 10 14.14 -12.97 -3.65
C PRO A 10 14.29 -13.24 -2.13
N SER A 11 15.30 -14.01 -1.74
CA SER A 11 15.59 -14.28 -0.32
C SER A 11 16.18 -13.08 0.43
N PHE A 12 16.73 -12.10 -0.26
CA PHE A 12 17.24 -10.87 0.33
C PHE A 12 16.09 -9.88 0.59
N ALA A 13 15.22 -9.67 -0.39
CA ALA A 13 13.99 -8.89 -0.23
C ALA A 13 13.10 -9.49 0.88
N HIS A 14 12.93 -10.81 0.90
CA HIS A 14 12.20 -11.50 1.96
C HIS A 14 12.80 -11.26 3.35
N ARG A 15 14.13 -11.33 3.49
CA ARG A 15 14.82 -11.06 4.77
C ARG A 15 14.73 -9.59 5.19
N MET A 16 14.81 -8.65 4.25
CA MET A 16 14.59 -7.24 4.54
C MET A 16 13.17 -6.98 5.05
N ARG A 17 12.17 -7.61 4.43
CA ARG A 17 10.77 -7.57 4.90
C ARG A 17 10.62 -8.15 6.31
N GLN A 18 11.22 -9.30 6.61
CA GLN A 18 11.21 -9.85 7.97
C GLN A 18 11.90 -8.95 9.00
N ALA A 19 12.88 -8.15 8.58
CA ALA A 19 13.56 -7.17 9.44
C ALA A 19 12.83 -5.82 9.56
N GLY A 20 11.64 -5.65 8.93
CA GLY A 20 10.91 -4.38 8.93
C GLY A 20 11.53 -3.30 8.04
N ILE A 21 12.49 -3.65 7.18
CA ILE A 21 13.18 -2.72 6.28
C ILE A 21 12.45 -2.70 4.94
N VAL A 22 11.83 -1.56 4.63
CA VAL A 22 11.10 -1.34 3.38
C VAL A 22 11.98 -0.58 2.40
N ALA A 23 12.17 -1.10 1.17
CA ALA A 23 13.04 -0.47 0.19
C ALA A 23 12.40 0.77 -0.47
N GLY A 24 11.08 0.76 -0.65
CA GLY A 24 10.33 1.82 -1.31
C GLY A 24 8.92 2.02 -0.75
N ALA A 25 8.41 3.25 -0.83
CA ALA A 25 7.05 3.57 -0.39
C ALA A 25 5.98 2.92 -1.30
N ASP A 26 6.31 2.67 -2.56
CA ASP A 26 5.50 1.93 -3.53
C ASP A 26 5.41 0.43 -3.18
N GLU A 27 6.52 -0.20 -2.80
CA GLU A 27 6.53 -1.58 -2.29
C GLU A 27 5.72 -1.67 -0.99
N TYR A 28 5.94 -0.71 -0.08
CA TYR A 28 5.23 -0.64 1.19
C TYR A 28 3.72 -0.70 1.00
N VAL A 29 3.16 0.17 0.14
CA VAL A 29 1.71 0.26 -0.01
C VAL A 29 1.10 -0.89 -0.79
N ARG A 30 1.87 -1.59 -1.63
CA ARG A 30 1.37 -2.71 -2.43
C ARG A 30 1.41 -4.03 -1.68
N GLU A 31 2.46 -4.25 -0.90
CA GLU A 31 2.78 -5.59 -0.39
C GLU A 31 2.55 -5.73 1.11
N TRP A 32 2.49 -4.63 1.85
CA TRP A 32 2.32 -4.68 3.29
C TRP A 32 0.85 -4.65 3.69
N GLY A 33 0.56 -5.39 4.75
CA GLY A 33 -0.73 -5.43 5.42
C GLY A 33 -0.53 -5.50 6.93
N PRO A 34 -1.60 -5.28 7.72
CA PRO A 34 -2.97 -5.00 7.28
C PRO A 34 -3.13 -3.60 6.66
N ALA A 35 -4.00 -3.47 5.66
CA ALA A 35 -4.25 -2.23 4.92
C ALA A 35 -4.46 -1.01 5.83
N ARG A 36 -5.18 -1.17 6.94
CA ARG A 36 -5.39 -0.10 7.93
C ARG A 36 -4.10 0.46 8.50
N GLN A 37 -3.12 -0.38 8.82
CA GLN A 37 -1.86 0.06 9.42
C GLN A 37 -1.01 0.80 8.40
N VAL A 38 -0.98 0.28 7.16
CA VAL A 38 -0.31 0.95 6.04
C VAL A 38 -0.91 2.33 5.80
N LEU A 39 -2.23 2.44 5.73
CA LEU A 39 -2.92 3.72 5.53
C LEU A 39 -2.74 4.69 6.71
N SER A 40 -2.71 4.20 7.95
CA SER A 40 -2.39 5.05 9.12
C SER A 40 -0.99 5.66 9.04
N VAL A 41 0.00 4.88 8.58
CA VAL A 41 1.37 5.39 8.37
C VAL A 41 1.40 6.43 7.25
N LEU A 42 0.68 6.19 6.14
CA LEU A 42 0.56 7.17 5.07
C LEU A 42 -0.14 8.46 5.52
N ALA A 43 -1.13 8.37 6.40
CA ALA A 43 -1.84 9.53 6.94
C ALA A 43 -0.92 10.45 7.77
N ALA A 44 0.13 9.90 8.40
CA ALA A 44 1.19 10.68 9.05
C ALA A 44 2.23 11.26 8.05
N GLY A 45 2.25 10.74 6.82
CA GLY A 45 3.21 11.06 5.76
C GLY A 45 3.31 12.54 5.34
N PRO A 46 2.22 13.34 5.29
CA PRO A 46 2.31 14.74 4.87
C PRO A 46 3.30 15.57 5.70
N TRP A 47 3.44 15.26 6.99
CA TRP A 47 4.31 16.01 7.91
C TRP A 47 5.66 15.34 8.13
N ALA A 48 5.72 14.01 8.04
CA ALA A 48 6.93 13.26 8.39
C ALA A 48 7.81 12.91 7.18
N PHE A 49 7.21 12.62 6.02
CA PHE A 49 7.93 12.13 4.84
C PHE A 49 7.16 12.41 3.53
N PRO A 50 7.01 13.69 3.12
CA PRO A 50 6.15 14.10 2.01
C PRO A 50 6.56 13.49 0.65
N ALA A 51 7.86 13.33 0.39
CA ALA A 51 8.34 12.70 -0.85
C ALA A 51 7.97 11.21 -0.95
N ARG A 52 7.94 10.49 0.18
CA ARG A 52 7.52 9.08 0.23
C ARG A 52 6.01 8.94 0.07
N LEU A 53 5.25 9.90 0.61
CA LEU A 53 3.80 9.96 0.41
C LEU A 53 3.46 10.12 -1.08
N ALA A 54 4.13 11.03 -1.80
CA ALA A 54 3.90 11.20 -3.23
C ALA A 54 4.10 9.89 -4.02
N GLN A 55 5.18 9.17 -3.73
CA GLN A 55 5.47 7.86 -4.34
C GLN A 55 4.36 6.82 -4.04
N ALA A 56 3.92 6.74 -2.78
CA ALA A 56 2.83 5.86 -2.36
C ALA A 56 1.50 6.20 -3.05
N VAL A 57 1.17 7.49 -3.15
CA VAL A 57 -0.05 7.96 -3.83
C VAL A 57 0.01 7.61 -5.32
N ASP A 58 1.12 7.90 -5.99
CA ASP A 58 1.28 7.59 -7.41
C ASP A 58 1.24 6.10 -7.70
N ALA A 59 1.74 5.27 -6.76
CA ALA A 59 1.66 3.83 -6.84
C ALA A 59 0.21 3.29 -6.80
N LEU A 60 -0.64 3.86 -5.94
CA LEU A 60 -2.03 3.41 -5.75
C LEU A 60 -3.04 4.08 -6.70
N ARG A 61 -2.73 5.28 -7.20
CA ARG A 61 -3.64 6.13 -7.97
C ARG A 61 -4.33 5.42 -9.13
N PRO A 62 -3.66 4.63 -10.00
CA PRO A 62 -4.32 3.96 -11.12
C PRO A 62 -5.41 2.98 -10.63
N LEU A 63 -5.08 2.16 -9.64
CA LEU A 63 -5.98 1.14 -9.11
C LEU A 63 -7.17 1.75 -8.38
N VAL A 64 -6.94 2.76 -7.55
CA VAL A 64 -8.02 3.47 -6.84
C VAL A 64 -8.96 4.15 -7.83
N ARG A 65 -8.41 4.76 -8.90
CA ARG A 65 -9.22 5.40 -9.95
C ARG A 65 -10.05 4.38 -10.73
N GLU A 66 -9.48 3.22 -11.04
CA GLU A 66 -10.14 2.14 -11.77
C GLU A 66 -11.24 1.48 -10.94
N ARG A 67 -10.97 1.16 -9.67
CA ARG A 67 -11.85 0.33 -8.83
C ARG A 67 -12.84 1.12 -7.99
N LEU A 68 -12.44 2.29 -7.47
CA LEU A 68 -13.31 3.11 -6.64
C LEU A 68 -13.79 4.33 -7.42
N GLY A 69 -12.86 5.04 -8.08
CA GLY A 69 -13.16 6.18 -8.94
C GLY A 69 -14.16 7.16 -8.31
N GLY A 70 -15.20 7.51 -9.07
CA GLY A 70 -16.34 8.29 -8.60
C GLY A 70 -17.50 7.47 -8.05
N ASN A 71 -17.34 6.17 -7.80
CA ASN A 71 -18.39 5.29 -7.27
C ASN A 71 -18.47 5.43 -5.73
N PRO A 72 -19.46 6.14 -5.17
CA PRO A 72 -19.56 6.34 -3.72
C PRO A 72 -19.83 5.03 -2.96
N GLU A 73 -20.46 4.04 -3.57
CA GLU A 73 -20.74 2.73 -2.95
C GLU A 73 -19.44 1.95 -2.74
N ALA A 74 -18.56 1.93 -3.74
CA ALA A 74 -17.24 1.30 -3.61
C ALA A 74 -16.39 1.94 -2.49
N TRP A 75 -16.48 3.27 -2.32
CA TRP A 75 -15.87 3.97 -1.20
C TRP A 75 -16.48 3.58 0.15
N ALA A 76 -17.82 3.44 0.22
CA ALA A 76 -18.50 3.00 1.44
C ALA A 76 -18.09 1.57 1.83
N VAL A 77 -18.04 0.64 0.87
CA VAL A 77 -17.58 -0.74 1.09
C VAL A 77 -16.12 -0.75 1.57
N THR A 78 -15.25 0.07 0.96
CA THR A 78 -13.85 0.20 1.40
C THR A 78 -13.78 0.60 2.88
N ALA A 79 -14.56 1.62 3.28
CA ALA A 79 -14.60 2.09 4.67
C ALA A 79 -15.15 1.03 5.65
N GLN A 80 -16.12 0.23 5.22
CA GLN A 80 -16.70 -0.86 6.03
C GLN A 80 -15.73 -2.03 6.22
N LEU A 81 -14.98 -2.40 5.18
CA LEU A 81 -14.02 -3.51 5.24
C LEU A 81 -12.76 -3.14 6.02
N LEU A 82 -12.30 -1.89 5.90
CA LEU A 82 -11.01 -1.43 6.43
C LEU A 82 -10.68 -1.84 7.88
N PRO A 83 -11.61 -1.78 8.87
CA PRO A 83 -11.28 -2.10 10.25
C PRO A 83 -10.83 -3.56 10.47
N THR A 84 -11.35 -4.49 9.67
CA THR A 84 -11.14 -5.93 9.82
C THR A 84 -10.35 -6.57 8.68
N PHE A 85 -10.10 -5.83 7.60
CA PHE A 85 -9.38 -6.33 6.43
C PHE A 85 -7.91 -6.65 6.75
N ALA A 86 -7.55 -7.93 6.68
CA ALA A 86 -6.19 -8.41 6.98
C ALA A 86 -5.20 -8.24 5.83
N GLY A 87 -5.71 -8.11 4.60
CA GLY A 87 -4.92 -8.02 3.37
C GLY A 87 -4.26 -6.66 3.14
N THR A 88 -3.72 -6.51 1.94
CA THR A 88 -3.01 -5.32 1.47
C THR A 88 -3.97 -4.21 1.01
N VAL A 89 -3.46 -3.00 0.78
CA VAL A 89 -4.26 -1.89 0.25
C VAL A 89 -4.80 -2.20 -1.15
N PRO A 90 -4.02 -2.75 -2.12
CA PRO A 90 -4.56 -3.16 -3.40
C PRO A 90 -5.67 -4.21 -3.32
N GLU A 91 -5.55 -5.19 -2.42
CA GLU A 91 -6.56 -6.22 -2.21
C GLU A 91 -7.85 -5.62 -1.66
N LEU A 92 -7.76 -4.70 -0.69
CA LEU A 92 -8.91 -3.99 -0.15
C LEU A 92 -9.66 -3.21 -1.24
N VAL A 93 -8.92 -2.41 -2.02
CA VAL A 93 -9.48 -1.60 -3.11
C VAL A 93 -10.12 -2.47 -4.18
N THR A 94 -9.47 -3.56 -4.56
CA THR A 94 -10.00 -4.52 -5.55
C THR A 94 -11.27 -5.20 -5.03
N THR A 95 -11.28 -5.62 -3.76
CA THR A 95 -12.44 -6.27 -3.13
C THR A 95 -13.63 -5.32 -3.08
N ALA A 96 -13.41 -4.08 -2.64
CA ALA A 96 -14.47 -3.10 -2.53
C ALA A 96 -15.08 -2.73 -3.90
N GLY A 97 -14.24 -2.55 -4.93
CA GLY A 97 -14.71 -2.29 -6.30
C GLY A 97 -15.31 -3.51 -7.03
N ALA A 98 -15.26 -4.71 -6.44
CA ALA A 98 -15.94 -5.89 -6.97
C ALA A 98 -17.29 -6.17 -6.27
N ILE A 99 -17.49 -5.63 -5.07
CA ILE A 99 -18.74 -5.77 -4.29
C ILE A 99 -19.78 -4.72 -4.72
N ALA A 100 -19.33 -3.51 -5.03
CA ALA A 100 -20.15 -2.38 -5.47
C ALA A 100 -20.28 -2.34 -7.00
#